data_AF-A0A6A7GC01-F1
#
_entry.id   AF-A0A6A7GC01-F1
#
_cell.length_a   1.000
_cell.length_b   1.000
_cell.length_c   1.000
_cell.angle_alpha   90.00
_cell.angle_beta   90.00
_cell.angle_gamma   90.00
#
_symmetry.space_group_name_H-M   'P 1'
#
loop_
_entity.id
_entity.type
_entity.pdbx_description
1 polymer ?
#
loop_
_entity_poly.entity_id
_entity_poly.type
_entity_poly.pdbx_seq_one_letter_code
_entity_poly.pdbx_strand_id
1 'polypeptide(L)'
;FIFNLIVMNCALSGELCEDPVVSQKSGHIFERRLIEKHIKETGKCPITNEDIVIEDLIPIKDVAQPVRPRPASATSLASLLKLFQNEWDSIMLETYTLKQSLDTARQELSHALYQHDAASRVIARLIKERDEARQALADTAANMQKALAGAGDAMEIDTKETESGINAIIINEMQLHAKKLSKARKKRTKVAHPNLPSVETIGTYDCVTSHPLHLASEPGILCLDLHPVDQNRVVTGGVDSTVIIFNRQTKKIEQTLKQHKKKISSVVFHPTQDVILSASYDNTTLVWASDGDKFSVVRTSTAHTAAVTCVSLHATGDYFVTSSLDATWAFHDIETGVCRQKISSPEIDAGFTRIQFHPDGLIAGTGGMDSVVRIWDVKNQTNVANFEGHDGGVSALSFSENGYYLATSDIQGVVKLWDLRKLNNFRTINPEDSEKPSPVQALQFDYSGTYLAVGGSGVSVYNTKTWDQVKFFDDHRKDVTGVRFGADAKFIVSSSLDRTVKFYGSEE
;
A
#
# COMPACT_ATOMS: atom_id res chain seq x y z
N PHE A 1 -14.48 32.94 -61.35
CA PHE A 1 -14.01 32.23 -60.14
C PHE A 1 -15.17 31.41 -59.62
N ILE A 2 -14.98 30.10 -59.63
CA ILE A 2 -15.98 29.05 -59.41
C ILE A 2 -16.44 29.12 -57.94
N PHE A 3 -17.56 29.79 -57.69
CA PHE A 3 -18.30 29.58 -56.44
C PHE A 3 -18.97 28.22 -56.58
N ASN A 4 -18.30 27.20 -56.04
CA ASN A 4 -18.90 25.89 -55.80
C ASN A 4 -20.27 26.10 -55.17
N LEU A 5 -21.29 25.50 -55.77
CA LEU A 5 -22.56 25.21 -55.10
C LEU A 5 -22.20 24.53 -53.76
N ILE A 6 -22.19 25.28 -52.67
CA ILE A 6 -22.08 24.70 -51.33
C ILE A 6 -23.41 23.98 -51.13
N VAL A 7 -23.38 22.67 -51.36
CA VAL A 7 -24.49 21.78 -51.03
C VAL A 7 -24.76 21.97 -49.54
N MET A 8 -25.92 22.55 -49.19
CA MET A 8 -26.33 22.81 -47.81
C MET A 8 -26.74 21.51 -47.11
N ASN A 9 -25.76 20.64 -46.90
CA ASN A 9 -25.97 19.40 -46.16
C ASN A 9 -25.99 19.70 -44.67
N CYS A 10 -26.92 19.05 -43.98
CA CYS A 10 -26.99 19.02 -42.53
C CYS A 10 -25.73 18.36 -41.99
N ALA A 11 -25.04 19.00 -41.06
CA ALA A 11 -23.86 18.41 -40.43
C ALA A 11 -24.19 17.19 -39.56
N LEU A 12 -25.47 16.97 -39.20
CA LEU A 12 -25.91 15.84 -38.38
C LEU A 12 -26.34 14.62 -39.21
N SER A 13 -27.19 14.82 -40.23
CA SER A 13 -27.73 13.73 -41.07
C SER A 13 -26.97 13.54 -42.38
N GLY A 14 -26.17 14.51 -42.81
CA GLY A 14 -25.53 14.51 -44.14
C GLY A 14 -26.50 14.74 -45.30
N GLU A 15 -27.81 14.85 -45.02
CA GLU A 15 -28.85 15.13 -46.03
C GLU A 15 -29.00 16.63 -46.30
N LEU A 16 -29.61 16.96 -47.43
CA LEU A 16 -30.01 18.32 -47.75
C LEU A 16 -31.03 18.86 -46.74
N CYS A 17 -30.75 20.01 -46.12
CA CYS A 17 -31.66 20.64 -45.16
C CYS A 17 -32.93 21.18 -45.84
N GLU A 18 -34.11 20.86 -45.29
CA GLU A 18 -35.38 21.52 -45.67
C GLU A 18 -35.52 22.89 -44.97
N ASP A 19 -35.26 22.92 -43.65
CA ASP A 19 -35.23 24.14 -42.83
C ASP A 19 -33.82 24.33 -42.23
N PRO A 20 -32.91 25.02 -42.93
CA PRO A 20 -31.54 25.23 -42.46
C PRO A 20 -31.46 26.30 -41.36
N VAL A 21 -30.86 25.91 -40.24
CA VAL A 21 -30.52 26.80 -39.12
C VAL A 21 -29.01 26.77 -38.87
N VAL A 22 -28.44 27.93 -38.57
CA VAL A 22 -27.03 28.08 -38.21
C VAL A 22 -26.91 28.34 -36.71
N SER A 23 -25.99 27.63 -36.08
CA SER A 23 -25.59 27.90 -34.70
C SER A 23 -24.61 29.09 -34.68
N GLN A 24 -24.90 30.11 -33.88
CA GLN A 24 -24.02 31.30 -33.76
C GLN A 24 -22.61 30.97 -33.27
N LYS A 25 -22.45 29.94 -32.42
CA LYS A 25 -21.16 29.60 -31.81
C LYS A 25 -20.29 28.70 -32.70
N SER A 26 -20.91 27.73 -33.36
CA SER A 26 -20.18 26.74 -34.17
C SER A 26 -20.10 27.09 -35.66
N GLY A 27 -20.98 27.96 -36.16
CA GLY A 27 -21.05 28.32 -37.58
C GLY A 27 -21.49 27.19 -38.52
N HIS A 28 -21.89 26.04 -37.97
CA HIS A 28 -22.36 24.89 -38.75
C HIS A 28 -23.85 25.00 -39.10
N ILE A 29 -24.22 24.43 -40.24
CA ILE A 29 -25.60 24.36 -40.75
C ILE A 29 -26.22 23.05 -40.26
N PHE A 30 -27.39 23.17 -39.63
CA PHE A 30 -28.19 22.06 -39.13
C PHE A 30 -29.61 22.12 -39.69
N GLU A 31 -30.31 20.98 -39.65
CA GLU A 31 -31.75 20.92 -39.85
C GLU A 31 -32.43 21.29 -38.53
N ARG A 32 -33.36 22.25 -38.57
CA ARG A 32 -34.04 22.78 -37.37
C ARG A 32 -34.61 21.70 -36.47
N ARG A 33 -35.33 20.73 -37.04
CA ARG A 33 -35.98 19.64 -36.32
C ARG A 33 -34.98 18.78 -35.54
N LEU A 34 -33.84 18.46 -36.15
CA LEU A 34 -32.84 17.58 -35.56
C LEU A 34 -32.07 18.27 -34.43
N ILE A 35 -31.68 19.53 -34.64
CA ILE A 35 -30.92 20.28 -33.63
C ILE A 35 -31.79 20.66 -32.43
N GLU A 36 -33.06 21.02 -32.62
CA GLU A 36 -33.98 21.29 -31.51
C GLU A 36 -34.22 20.05 -30.64
N LYS A 37 -34.29 18.85 -31.25
CA LYS A 37 -34.40 17.60 -30.51
C LYS A 37 -33.11 17.32 -29.72
N HIS A 38 -31.95 17.50 -30.33
CA HIS A 38 -30.66 17.29 -29.67
C HIS A 38 -30.42 18.25 -28.49
N ILE A 39 -30.77 19.54 -28.66
CA ILE A 39 -30.65 20.55 -27.60
C ILE A 39 -31.57 20.21 -26.41
N LYS A 40 -32.78 19.71 -26.65
CA LYS A 40 -33.68 19.26 -25.58
C LYS A 40 -33.14 18.07 -24.79
N GLU A 41 -32.41 17.17 -25.44
CA GLU A 41 -31.89 15.95 -24.82
C GLU A 41 -30.57 16.16 -24.08
N THR A 42 -29.66 16.99 -24.62
CA THR A 42 -28.28 17.12 -24.12
C THR A 42 -27.87 18.52 -23.71
N GLY A 43 -28.60 19.56 -24.13
CA GLY A 43 -28.25 20.97 -23.91
C GLY A 43 -26.97 21.44 -24.62
N LYS A 44 -26.36 20.58 -25.46
CA LYS A 44 -25.04 20.80 -26.05
C LYS A 44 -25.03 20.73 -27.57
N CYS A 45 -24.05 21.40 -28.13
CA CYS A 45 -23.72 21.40 -29.54
C CYS A 45 -23.17 20.02 -29.97
N PRO A 46 -23.69 19.38 -31.03
CA PRO A 46 -23.33 18.00 -31.39
C PRO A 46 -21.89 17.83 -31.92
N ILE A 47 -21.23 18.93 -32.32
CA ILE A 47 -19.88 18.90 -32.92
C ILE A 47 -18.85 19.49 -31.96
N THR A 48 -19.15 20.64 -31.35
CA THR A 48 -18.20 21.36 -30.47
C THR A 48 -18.39 21.06 -28.98
N ASN A 49 -19.45 20.33 -28.58
CA ASN A 49 -19.83 20.06 -27.18
C ASN A 49 -20.04 21.30 -26.30
N GLU A 50 -20.20 22.48 -26.89
CA GLU A 50 -20.50 23.73 -26.19
C GLU A 50 -21.98 23.83 -25.81
N ASP A 51 -22.30 24.54 -24.72
CA ASP A 51 -23.68 24.73 -24.29
C ASP A 51 -24.43 25.69 -25.23
N ILE A 52 -25.55 25.26 -25.78
CA ILE A 52 -26.35 26.02 -26.76
C ILE A 52 -27.81 26.05 -26.33
N VAL A 53 -28.41 27.24 -26.43
CA VAL A 53 -29.84 27.46 -26.22
C VAL A 53 -30.55 27.59 -27.56
N ILE A 54 -31.84 27.25 -27.61
CA ILE A 54 -32.66 27.30 -28.83
C ILE A 54 -32.68 28.71 -29.46
N GLU A 55 -32.54 29.76 -28.65
CA GLU A 55 -32.51 31.16 -29.09
C GLU A 55 -31.24 31.53 -29.88
N ASP A 56 -30.16 30.74 -29.74
CA ASP A 56 -28.89 30.95 -30.45
C ASP A 56 -28.93 30.40 -31.89
N LEU A 57 -30.06 29.84 -32.33
CA LEU A 57 -30.26 29.30 -33.68
C LEU A 57 -30.82 30.36 -34.63
N ILE A 58 -30.08 30.66 -35.70
CA ILE A 58 -30.49 31.62 -36.73
C ILE A 58 -31.02 30.88 -37.96
N PRO A 59 -32.29 31.08 -38.37
CA PRO A 59 -32.81 30.51 -39.61
C PRO A 59 -32.27 31.26 -40.84
N ILE A 60 -31.85 30.51 -41.87
CA ILE A 60 -31.48 31.09 -43.17
C ILE A 60 -32.76 31.26 -44.01
N LYS A 61 -33.14 32.50 -44.34
CA LYS A 61 -34.46 32.83 -44.93
C LYS A 61 -34.58 32.68 -46.46
N ASP A 62 -33.49 32.46 -47.19
CA ASP A 62 -33.49 32.49 -48.66
C ASP A 62 -33.09 31.16 -49.33
N VAL A 63 -33.59 30.03 -48.82
CA VAL A 63 -33.37 28.72 -49.45
C VAL A 63 -34.61 28.32 -50.23
N ALA A 64 -34.51 28.29 -51.56
CA ALA A 64 -35.54 27.76 -52.42
C ALA A 64 -35.81 26.30 -52.03
N GLN A 65 -37.01 26.00 -51.54
CA GLN A 65 -37.40 24.64 -51.18
C GLN A 65 -37.18 23.70 -52.37
N PRO A 66 -36.24 22.74 -52.29
CA PRO A 66 -36.07 21.78 -53.36
C PRO A 66 -37.26 20.82 -53.31
N VAL A 67 -38.27 21.09 -54.14
CA VAL A 67 -39.42 20.18 -54.29
C VAL A 67 -38.91 18.90 -54.94
N ARG A 68 -38.70 17.86 -54.13
CA ARG A 68 -38.37 16.52 -54.63
C ARG A 68 -39.55 16.07 -55.51
N PRO A 69 -39.35 15.78 -56.81
CA PRO A 69 -40.45 15.27 -57.64
C PRO A 69 -40.90 13.94 -57.04
N ARG A 70 -42.20 13.82 -56.73
CA ARG A 70 -42.74 12.56 -56.21
C ARG A 70 -42.46 11.45 -57.23
N PRO A 71 -41.79 10.35 -56.84
CA PRO A 71 -41.57 9.25 -57.76
C PRO A 71 -42.93 8.68 -58.18
N ALA A 72 -43.09 8.32 -59.46
CA ALA A 72 -44.37 7.85 -60.01
C ALA A 72 -44.92 6.60 -59.27
N SER A 73 -44.06 5.89 -58.53
CA SER A 73 -44.38 4.76 -57.65
C SER A 73 -45.10 5.14 -56.36
N ALA A 74 -45.24 6.41 -55.99
CA ALA A 74 -45.89 6.85 -54.75
C ALA A 74 -47.40 7.19 -54.91
N THR A 75 -48.06 6.65 -55.94
CA THR A 75 -49.45 7.00 -56.30
C THR A 75 -50.51 6.09 -55.67
N SER A 76 -50.16 4.89 -55.21
CA SER A 76 -51.09 3.95 -54.55
C SER A 76 -50.63 3.61 -53.13
N LEU A 77 -51.57 3.28 -52.24
CA LEU A 77 -51.25 2.94 -50.84
C LEU A 77 -50.38 1.67 -50.75
N ALA A 78 -50.62 0.68 -51.63
CA ALA A 78 -49.81 -0.53 -51.69
C ALA A 78 -48.37 -0.24 -52.16
N SER A 79 -48.19 0.68 -53.11
CA SER A 79 -46.86 1.04 -53.61
C SER A 79 -46.09 1.94 -52.63
N LEU A 80 -46.79 2.77 -51.84
CA LEU A 80 -46.20 3.54 -50.74
C LEU A 80 -45.66 2.63 -49.63
N LEU A 81 -46.42 1.60 -49.24
CA LEU A 81 -45.99 0.62 -48.23
C LEU A 81 -44.73 -0.12 -48.69
N LYS A 82 -44.68 -0.53 -49.96
CA LYS A 82 -43.50 -1.16 -50.54
C LYS A 82 -42.27 -0.24 -50.56
N LEU A 83 -42.47 1.06 -50.80
CA LEU A 83 -41.40 2.05 -50.74
C LEU A 83 -40.88 2.20 -49.30
N PHE A 84 -41.77 2.31 -48.32
CA PHE A 84 -41.36 2.34 -46.92
C PHE A 84 -40.59 1.10 -46.50
N GLN A 85 -41.04 -0.10 -46.91
CA GLN A 85 -40.30 -1.34 -46.64
C GLN A 85 -38.89 -1.29 -47.23
N ASN A 86 -38.74 -0.87 -48.49
CA ASN A 86 -37.42 -0.76 -49.11
C ASN A 86 -36.50 0.24 -48.39
N GLU A 87 -37.01 1.40 -47.98
CA GLU A 87 -36.22 2.38 -47.22
C GLU A 87 -35.83 1.84 -45.85
N TRP A 88 -36.75 1.20 -45.13
CA TRP A 88 -36.46 0.56 -43.85
C TRP A 88 -35.43 -0.56 -43.99
N ASP A 89 -35.53 -1.40 -45.02
CA ASP A 89 -34.57 -2.47 -45.29
C ASP A 89 -33.18 -1.89 -45.57
N SER A 90 -33.11 -0.79 -46.34
CA SER A 90 -31.83 -0.12 -46.62
C SER A 90 -31.19 0.47 -45.35
N ILE A 91 -31.97 1.18 -44.52
CA ILE A 91 -31.49 1.76 -43.25
C ILE A 91 -31.02 0.65 -42.30
N MET A 92 -31.77 -0.46 -42.22
CA MET A 92 -31.42 -1.58 -41.36
C MET A 92 -30.11 -2.24 -41.79
N LEU A 93 -29.92 -2.45 -43.10
CA LEU A 93 -28.68 -3.01 -43.64
C LEU A 93 -27.49 -2.06 -43.42
N GLU A 94 -27.63 -0.76 -43.68
CA GLU A 94 -26.57 0.22 -43.43
C GLU A 94 -26.22 0.34 -41.95
N THR A 95 -27.23 0.36 -41.07
CA THR A 95 -27.00 0.41 -39.62
C THR A 95 -26.28 -0.84 -39.13
N TYR A 96 -26.61 -2.01 -39.69
CA TYR A 96 -25.95 -3.26 -39.36
C TYR A 96 -24.49 -3.27 -39.81
N THR A 97 -24.20 -2.87 -41.06
CA THR A 97 -22.83 -2.81 -41.58
C THR A 97 -21.99 -1.77 -40.84
N LEU A 98 -22.57 -0.61 -40.47
CA LEU A 98 -21.91 0.40 -39.64
C LEU A 98 -21.55 -0.16 -38.26
N LYS A 99 -22.48 -0.84 -37.58
CA LYS A 99 -22.19 -1.48 -36.28
C LYS A 99 -21.08 -2.53 -36.41
N GLN A 100 -21.12 -3.34 -37.45
CA GLN A 100 -20.07 -4.33 -37.72
C GLN A 100 -18.71 -3.65 -37.92
N SER A 101 -18.64 -2.58 -38.71
CA SER A 101 -17.39 -1.83 -38.95
C SER A 101 -16.84 -1.16 -37.68
N LEU A 102 -17.73 -0.71 -36.81
CA LEU A 102 -17.38 -0.11 -35.52
C LEU A 102 -16.77 -1.16 -34.59
N ASP A 103 -17.38 -2.35 -34.52
CA ASP A 103 -16.87 -3.44 -33.70
C ASP A 103 -15.52 -3.96 -34.22
N THR A 104 -15.32 -4.05 -35.54
CA THR A 104 -14.01 -4.40 -36.10
C THR A 104 -12.97 -3.33 -35.79
N ALA A 105 -13.29 -2.05 -35.93
CA ALA A 105 -12.36 -0.96 -35.59
C ALA A 105 -11.99 -0.95 -34.09
N ARG A 106 -12.96 -1.26 -33.20
CA ARG A 106 -12.68 -1.42 -31.76
C ARG A 106 -11.73 -2.58 -31.49
N GLN A 107 -11.92 -3.72 -32.16
CA GLN A 107 -11.03 -4.87 -32.03
C GLN A 107 -9.62 -4.52 -32.49
N GLU A 108 -9.48 -3.88 -33.66
CA GLU A 108 -8.18 -3.42 -34.19
C GLU A 108 -7.50 -2.44 -33.25
N LEU A 109 -8.23 -1.46 -32.71
CA LEU A 109 -7.72 -0.50 -31.73
C LEU A 109 -7.23 -1.21 -30.47
N SER A 110 -8.01 -2.15 -29.94
CA SER A 110 -7.61 -2.91 -28.75
C SER A 110 -6.31 -3.68 -29.00
N HIS A 111 -6.18 -4.32 -30.16
CA HIS A 111 -4.98 -5.05 -30.56
C HIS A 111 -3.78 -4.10 -30.72
N ALA A 112 -3.98 -2.92 -31.35
CA ALA A 112 -2.94 -1.91 -31.49
C ALA A 112 -2.45 -1.38 -30.12
N LEU A 113 -3.36 -1.17 -29.16
CA LEU A 113 -2.99 -0.78 -27.80
C LEU A 113 -2.17 -1.85 -27.08
N TYR A 114 -2.55 -3.13 -27.22
CA TYR A 114 -1.75 -4.24 -26.67
C TYR A 114 -0.37 -4.33 -27.30
N GLN A 115 -0.28 -4.15 -28.62
CA GLN A 115 1.01 -4.11 -29.31
C GLN A 115 1.87 -2.91 -28.88
N HIS A 116 1.25 -1.75 -28.68
CA HIS A 116 1.94 -0.54 -28.21
C HIS A 116 2.53 -0.70 -26.80
N ASP A 117 1.75 -1.29 -25.86
CA ASP A 117 2.26 -1.60 -24.52
C ASP A 117 3.38 -2.63 -24.57
N ALA A 118 3.24 -3.69 -25.39
CA ALA A 118 4.29 -4.67 -25.60
C ALA A 118 5.59 -4.04 -26.15
N ALA A 119 5.47 -3.14 -27.15
CA ALA A 119 6.59 -2.43 -27.73
C ALA A 119 7.28 -1.49 -26.71
N SER A 120 6.49 -0.81 -25.87
CA SER A 120 7.01 0.06 -24.81
C SER A 120 7.82 -0.72 -23.76
N ARG A 121 7.38 -1.95 -23.42
CA ARG A 121 8.16 -2.85 -22.54
C ARG A 121 9.47 -3.30 -23.19
N VAL A 122 9.49 -3.53 -24.50
CA VAL A 122 10.73 -3.85 -25.24
C VAL A 122 11.68 -2.66 -25.21
N ILE A 123 11.18 -1.44 -25.43
CA ILE A 123 11.99 -0.22 -25.35
C ILE A 123 12.59 -0.06 -23.95
N ALA A 124 11.80 -0.25 -22.89
CA ALA A 124 12.29 -0.17 -21.51
C ALA A 124 13.42 -1.19 -21.23
N ARG A 125 13.30 -2.42 -21.75
CA ARG A 125 14.35 -3.44 -21.65
C ARG A 125 15.62 -3.02 -22.39
N LEU A 126 15.47 -2.54 -23.63
CA LEU A 126 16.60 -2.10 -24.45
C LEU A 126 17.32 -0.88 -23.85
N ILE A 127 16.60 0.03 -23.20
CA ILE A 127 17.19 1.17 -22.48
C ILE A 127 18.07 0.64 -21.33
N LYS A 128 17.57 -0.32 -20.56
CA LYS A 128 18.33 -0.92 -19.46
C LYS A 128 19.59 -1.65 -19.96
N GLU A 129 19.46 -2.49 -20.98
CA GLU A 129 20.60 -3.20 -21.58
C GLU A 129 21.64 -2.22 -22.16
N ARG A 130 21.19 -1.13 -22.80
CA ARG A 130 22.06 -0.06 -23.29
C ARG A 130 22.83 0.62 -22.15
N ASP A 131 22.14 0.94 -21.07
CA ASP A 131 22.74 1.68 -19.94
C ASP A 131 23.72 0.80 -19.16
N GLU A 132 23.41 -0.49 -18.97
CA GLU A 132 24.34 -1.49 -18.43
C GLU A 132 25.59 -1.63 -19.31
N ALA A 133 25.42 -1.72 -20.63
CA ALA A 133 26.56 -1.78 -21.56
C ALA A 133 27.42 -0.51 -21.53
N ARG A 134 26.80 0.67 -21.41
CA ARG A 134 27.52 1.95 -21.27
C ARG A 134 28.28 2.05 -19.96
N GLN A 135 27.71 1.58 -18.85
CA GLN A 135 28.37 1.54 -17.55
C GLN A 135 29.56 0.57 -17.58
N ALA A 136 29.39 -0.64 -18.13
CA ALA A 136 30.50 -1.59 -18.28
C ALA A 136 31.64 -1.03 -19.16
N LEU A 137 31.32 -0.29 -20.22
CA LEU A 137 32.32 0.42 -21.03
C LEU A 137 32.99 1.56 -20.24
N ALA A 138 32.25 2.31 -19.44
CA ALA A 138 32.81 3.35 -18.59
C ALA A 138 33.75 2.77 -17.51
N ASP A 139 33.37 1.66 -16.88
CA ASP A 139 34.17 0.96 -15.88
C ASP A 139 35.44 0.36 -16.47
N THR A 140 35.34 -0.25 -17.65
CA THR A 140 36.52 -0.77 -18.37
C THR A 140 37.44 0.35 -18.84
N ALA A 141 36.89 1.48 -19.32
CA ALA A 141 37.67 2.66 -19.65
C ALA A 141 38.35 3.27 -18.40
N ALA A 142 37.63 3.39 -17.28
CA ALA A 142 38.19 3.86 -16.02
C ALA A 142 39.27 2.92 -15.47
N ASN A 143 39.08 1.60 -15.60
CA ASN A 143 40.09 0.61 -15.22
C ASN A 143 41.30 0.64 -16.14
N MET A 144 41.13 0.82 -17.45
CA MET A 144 42.26 1.05 -18.37
C MET A 144 43.01 2.34 -18.03
N GLN A 145 42.29 3.41 -17.69
CA GLN A 145 42.90 4.69 -17.33
C GLN A 145 43.62 4.61 -15.97
N LYS A 146 43.09 3.87 -15.00
CA LYS A 146 43.78 3.53 -13.74
C LYS A 146 44.98 2.61 -13.97
N ALA A 147 44.91 1.66 -14.91
CA ALA A 147 46.06 0.81 -15.27
C ALA A 147 47.17 1.61 -15.97
N LEU A 148 46.82 2.63 -16.76
CA LEU A 148 47.79 3.58 -17.32
C LEU A 148 48.35 4.54 -16.26
N ALA A 149 47.53 4.98 -15.29
CA ALA A 149 47.96 5.90 -14.23
C ALA A 149 48.73 5.20 -13.10
N GLY A 150 48.45 3.93 -12.81
CA GLY A 150 49.08 3.13 -11.75
C GLY A 150 50.53 2.69 -12.04
N ALA A 151 51.14 3.17 -13.13
CA ALA A 151 52.58 3.08 -13.34
C ALA A 151 53.37 4.15 -12.55
N GLY A 152 52.70 5.08 -11.86
CA GLY A 152 53.31 6.05 -10.96
C GLY A 152 52.46 6.26 -9.71
N ASP A 153 53.11 6.24 -8.56
CA ASP A 153 52.63 6.62 -7.22
C ASP A 153 51.79 5.60 -6.43
N ALA A 154 52.54 4.88 -5.58
CA ALA A 154 52.09 4.37 -4.30
C ALA A 154 52.05 5.51 -3.26
N MET A 155 50.89 5.78 -2.66
CA MET A 155 50.82 6.29 -1.29
C MET A 155 49.44 6.06 -0.66
N GLU A 156 49.50 5.73 0.63
CA GLU A 156 48.41 5.33 1.53
C GLU A 156 47.27 6.33 1.63
N ILE A 157 46.03 5.83 1.60
CA ILE A 157 44.86 6.53 2.12
C ILE A 157 44.01 5.50 2.91
N ASP A 158 43.76 5.86 4.16
CA ASP A 158 43.00 5.16 5.20
C ASP A 158 41.82 4.31 4.70
N THR A 159 41.90 3.01 5.00
CA THR A 159 40.75 2.10 4.97
C THR A 159 39.79 2.44 6.10
N LYS A 160 38.83 3.33 5.84
CA LYS A 160 37.52 3.20 6.50
C LYS A 160 37.00 1.82 6.12
N GLU A 161 36.74 0.99 7.13
CA GLU A 161 36.13 -0.32 7.00
C GLU A 161 34.98 -0.21 6.01
N THR A 162 35.17 -0.78 4.84
CA THR A 162 34.13 -0.95 3.85
C THR A 162 33.05 -1.79 4.52
N GLU A 163 31.96 -1.16 4.94
CA GLU A 163 30.75 -1.81 5.41
C GLU A 163 30.46 -2.97 4.46
N SER A 164 30.68 -4.18 4.94
CA SER A 164 30.51 -5.39 4.14
C SER A 164 29.03 -5.49 3.84
N GLY A 165 28.63 -5.07 2.64
CA GLY A 165 27.25 -5.16 2.17
C GLY A 165 26.71 -6.58 2.34
N ILE A 166 25.38 -6.71 2.32
CA ILE A 166 24.68 -7.98 2.54
C ILE A 166 25.30 -9.06 1.63
N ASN A 167 26.04 -9.99 2.24
CA ASN A 167 26.84 -10.97 1.51
C ASN A 167 25.92 -11.88 0.68
N ALA A 168 26.36 -12.30 -0.50
CA ALA A 168 25.58 -13.17 -1.40
C ALA A 168 25.15 -14.49 -0.72
N ILE A 169 25.95 -14.97 0.26
CA ILE A 169 25.62 -16.14 1.09
C ILE A 169 24.35 -15.88 1.91
N ILE A 170 24.30 -14.75 2.60
CA ILE A 170 23.17 -14.33 3.45
C ILE A 170 21.90 -14.24 2.60
N ILE A 171 21.99 -13.60 1.43
CA ILE A 171 20.86 -13.47 0.49
C ILE A 171 20.35 -14.87 0.06
N ASN A 172 21.26 -15.81 -0.21
CA ASN A 172 20.87 -17.16 -0.61
C ASN A 172 20.18 -17.91 0.53
N GLU A 173 20.65 -17.78 1.77
CA GLU A 173 20.03 -18.36 2.95
C GLU A 173 18.64 -17.77 3.21
N MET A 174 18.51 -16.44 3.13
CA MET A 174 17.23 -15.73 3.22
C MET A 174 16.26 -16.22 2.15
N GLN A 175 16.70 -16.38 0.89
CA GLN A 175 15.84 -16.88 -0.19
C GLN A 175 15.43 -18.33 0.02
N LEU A 176 16.32 -19.19 0.54
CA LEU A 176 16.01 -20.58 0.83
C LEU A 176 14.97 -20.66 1.96
N HIS A 177 15.15 -19.88 3.03
CA HIS A 177 14.18 -19.77 4.12
C HIS A 177 12.83 -19.21 3.63
N ALA A 178 12.84 -18.15 2.82
CA ALA A 178 11.63 -17.60 2.20
C ALA A 178 10.91 -18.64 1.34
N LYS A 179 11.64 -19.47 0.58
CA LYS A 179 11.06 -20.59 -0.20
C LYS A 179 10.45 -21.67 0.70
N LYS A 180 11.04 -21.96 1.87
CA LYS A 180 10.46 -22.89 2.86
C LYS A 180 9.18 -22.31 3.46
N LEU A 181 9.20 -21.06 3.91
CA LEU A 181 8.07 -20.38 4.54
C LEU A 181 6.90 -20.18 3.56
N SER A 182 7.18 -19.76 2.33
CA SER A 182 6.14 -19.62 1.29
C SER A 182 5.49 -20.96 0.91
N LYS A 183 6.26 -22.07 0.89
CA LYS A 183 5.69 -23.42 0.72
C LYS A 183 4.83 -23.83 1.91
N ALA A 184 5.28 -23.57 3.14
CA ALA A 184 4.51 -23.84 4.36
C ALA A 184 3.19 -23.04 4.35
N ARG A 185 3.24 -21.76 3.98
CA ARG A 185 2.07 -20.89 3.83
C ARG A 185 1.07 -21.41 2.80
N LYS A 186 1.54 -21.79 1.60
CA LYS A 186 0.69 -22.39 0.56
C LYS A 186 0.04 -23.72 0.97
N LYS A 187 0.68 -24.45 1.89
CA LYS A 187 0.12 -25.68 2.46
C LYS A 187 -0.93 -25.36 3.53
N ARG A 188 -0.69 -24.31 4.32
CA ARG A 188 -1.57 -23.83 5.39
C ARG A 188 -2.86 -23.21 4.86
N THR A 189 -2.82 -22.41 3.79
CA THR A 189 -4.04 -21.84 3.19
C THR A 189 -5.04 -22.89 2.69
N LYS A 190 -4.60 -24.14 2.51
CA LYS A 190 -5.45 -25.28 2.12
C LYS A 190 -6.09 -26.02 3.29
N VAL A 191 -5.57 -25.85 4.50
CA VAL A 191 -6.06 -26.53 5.71
C VAL A 191 -6.61 -25.45 6.64
N ALA A 192 -7.94 -25.39 6.79
CA ALA A 192 -8.54 -24.53 7.81
C ALA A 192 -7.94 -24.89 9.17
N HIS A 193 -7.38 -23.91 9.88
CA HIS A 193 -6.78 -24.15 11.19
C HIS A 193 -7.83 -24.76 12.14
N PRO A 194 -7.61 -25.98 12.65
CA PRO A 194 -8.61 -26.68 13.45
C PRO A 194 -8.82 -26.06 14.85
N ASN A 195 -7.90 -25.22 15.33
CA ASN A 195 -7.91 -24.66 16.68
C ASN A 195 -8.25 -23.15 16.73
N LEU A 196 -8.67 -22.55 15.61
CA LEU A 196 -8.97 -21.12 15.56
C LEU A 196 -10.36 -20.85 16.18
N PRO A 197 -10.48 -19.92 17.14
CA PRO A 197 -11.76 -19.46 17.66
C PRO A 197 -12.65 -18.88 16.54
N SER A 198 -13.92 -19.23 16.58
CA SER A 198 -14.95 -18.65 15.71
C SER A 198 -15.15 -17.16 16.02
N VAL A 199 -15.77 -16.44 15.09
CA VAL A 199 -16.09 -15.01 15.25
C VAL A 199 -16.95 -14.77 16.51
N GLU A 200 -17.84 -15.71 16.83
CA GLU A 200 -18.73 -15.64 18.01
C GLU A 200 -17.96 -15.74 19.32
N THR A 201 -16.98 -16.66 19.39
CA THR A 201 -16.12 -16.82 20.59
C THR A 201 -15.23 -15.61 20.86
N ILE A 202 -14.79 -14.89 19.82
CA ILE A 202 -14.04 -13.63 19.99
C ILE A 202 -14.98 -12.51 20.44
N GLY A 203 -16.24 -12.54 19.99
CA GLY A 203 -17.28 -11.62 20.47
C GLY A 203 -17.55 -11.73 21.97
N THR A 204 -17.37 -12.92 22.55
CA THR A 204 -17.51 -13.20 23.99
C THR A 204 -16.23 -12.96 24.80
N TYR A 205 -15.13 -12.51 24.19
CA TYR A 205 -13.95 -12.16 24.98
C TYR A 205 -14.25 -10.94 25.85
N ASP A 206 -13.78 -11.00 27.09
CA ASP A 206 -13.85 -9.93 28.08
C ASP A 206 -12.48 -9.75 28.75
N CYS A 207 -12.33 -8.65 29.50
CA CYS A 207 -11.11 -8.34 30.25
C CYS A 207 -10.87 -9.31 31.40
N VAL A 208 -9.97 -10.27 31.23
CA VAL A 208 -9.66 -11.29 32.25
C VAL A 208 -8.74 -10.72 33.35
N THR A 209 -7.67 -10.02 32.96
CA THR A 209 -6.74 -9.42 33.92
C THR A 209 -6.26 -8.05 33.45
N SER A 210 -6.11 -7.14 34.41
CA SER A 210 -5.46 -5.85 34.21
C SER A 210 -4.33 -5.70 35.22
N HIS A 211 -3.14 -5.37 34.74
CA HIS A 211 -1.95 -5.19 35.58
C HIS A 211 -1.30 -3.83 35.27
N PRO A 212 -1.15 -2.95 36.27
CA PRO A 212 -0.34 -1.75 36.11
C PRO A 212 1.14 -2.13 36.12
N LEU A 213 1.82 -1.90 35.02
CA LEU A 213 3.27 -2.08 34.88
C LEU A 213 3.92 -0.69 34.75
N HIS A 214 5.17 -0.53 35.20
CA HIS A 214 5.96 0.72 35.21
C HIS A 214 5.71 1.71 36.37
N LEU A 215 6.68 2.61 36.57
CA LEU A 215 6.72 3.56 37.69
C LEU A 215 5.65 4.67 37.57
N ALA A 216 5.22 5.19 38.72
CA ALA A 216 4.15 6.18 38.80
C ALA A 216 4.55 7.62 38.38
N SER A 217 5.84 7.89 38.16
CA SER A 217 6.36 9.26 37.98
C SER A 217 6.12 9.83 36.58
N GLU A 218 6.23 9.02 35.51
CA GLU A 218 5.94 9.44 34.12
C GLU A 218 5.10 8.34 33.43
N PRO A 219 3.82 8.61 33.09
CA PRO A 219 2.92 7.57 32.59
C PRO A 219 3.15 7.21 31.12
N GLY A 220 3.33 5.91 30.84
CA GLY A 220 2.96 5.33 29.55
C GLY A 220 3.75 4.07 29.19
N ILE A 221 3.05 3.00 28.79
CA ILE A 221 3.66 1.89 28.07
C ILE A 221 3.60 2.25 26.58
N LEU A 222 4.71 2.17 25.86
CA LEU A 222 4.80 2.53 24.44
C LEU A 222 4.76 1.33 23.52
N CYS A 223 5.21 0.17 24.00
CA CYS A 223 5.26 -1.04 23.20
C CYS A 223 5.10 -2.28 24.06
N LEU A 224 4.59 -3.32 23.41
CA LEU A 224 4.35 -4.62 24.00
C LEU A 224 4.66 -5.72 22.98
N ASP A 225 5.30 -6.78 23.45
CA ASP A 225 5.49 -7.99 22.66
C ASP A 225 5.30 -9.27 23.50
N LEU A 226 4.94 -10.36 22.83
CA LEU A 226 4.72 -11.67 23.45
C LEU A 226 5.79 -12.64 23.00
N HIS A 227 6.24 -13.49 23.93
CA HIS A 227 7.12 -14.57 23.55
C HIS A 227 6.34 -15.62 22.72
N PRO A 228 6.82 -16.03 21.53
CA PRO A 228 6.02 -16.85 20.62
C PRO A 228 5.85 -18.30 21.09
N VAL A 229 6.85 -18.86 21.78
CA VAL A 229 6.79 -20.23 22.33
C VAL A 229 6.16 -20.24 23.73
N ASP A 230 6.76 -19.55 24.72
CA ASP A 230 6.17 -19.38 26.04
C ASP A 230 5.27 -18.15 26.15
N GLN A 231 4.02 -18.30 25.74
CA GLN A 231 2.97 -17.27 25.74
C GLN A 231 2.65 -16.65 27.10
N ASN A 232 3.24 -17.13 28.18
CA ASN A 232 3.06 -16.54 29.50
C ASN A 232 4.00 -15.37 29.73
N ARG A 233 5.12 -15.28 29.00
CA ARG A 233 6.06 -14.17 29.10
C ARG A 233 5.67 -13.04 28.14
N VAL A 234 5.47 -11.86 28.71
CA VAL A 234 5.15 -10.61 28.01
C VAL A 234 6.25 -9.61 28.30
N VAL A 235 6.65 -8.85 27.30
CA VAL A 235 7.59 -7.75 27.49
C VAL A 235 6.94 -6.43 27.18
N THR A 236 7.18 -5.45 28.05
CA THR A 236 6.71 -4.08 27.89
C THR A 236 7.86 -3.10 27.93
N GLY A 237 7.79 -2.09 27.06
CA GLY A 237 8.71 -0.95 27.06
C GLY A 237 7.97 0.32 27.50
N GLY A 238 8.51 0.99 28.51
CA GLY A 238 7.91 2.19 29.10
C GLY A 238 8.52 3.51 28.61
N VAL A 239 7.79 4.60 28.86
CA VAL A 239 8.33 5.97 28.82
C VAL A 239 9.45 6.15 29.86
N ASP A 240 9.35 5.42 30.97
CA ASP A 240 10.29 5.42 32.11
C ASP A 240 11.65 4.76 31.82
N SER A 241 11.98 4.55 30.54
CA SER A 241 13.19 3.91 30.02
C SER A 241 13.44 2.47 30.48
N THR A 242 12.44 1.84 31.09
CA THR A 242 12.56 0.46 31.57
C THR A 242 11.91 -0.54 30.62
N VAL A 243 12.56 -1.70 30.44
CA VAL A 243 11.94 -2.88 29.86
C VAL A 243 11.51 -3.79 31.00
N ILE A 244 10.25 -4.20 31.02
CA ILE A 244 9.71 -5.10 32.04
C ILE A 244 9.33 -6.42 31.39
N ILE A 245 9.77 -7.52 32.00
CA ILE A 245 9.35 -8.88 31.65
C ILE A 245 8.30 -9.31 32.68
N PHE A 246 7.10 -9.60 32.19
CA PHE A 246 5.95 -9.98 32.98
C PHE A 246 5.53 -11.41 32.67
N ASN A 247 5.31 -12.22 33.71
CA ASN A 247 4.80 -13.57 33.55
C ASN A 247 3.31 -13.64 33.95
N ARG A 248 2.48 -14.04 32.99
CA ARG A 248 1.03 -14.16 33.10
C ARG A 248 0.58 -15.19 34.14
N GLN A 249 1.25 -16.34 34.23
CA GLN A 249 0.83 -17.42 35.14
C GLN A 249 1.06 -17.04 36.60
N THR A 250 2.25 -16.51 36.89
CA THR A 250 2.62 -16.11 38.25
C THR A 250 2.06 -14.74 38.63
N LYS A 251 1.56 -13.98 37.63
CA LYS A 251 1.08 -12.59 37.75
C LYS A 251 2.11 -11.67 38.40
N LYS A 252 3.40 -11.98 38.21
CA LYS A 252 4.53 -11.25 38.81
C LYS A 252 5.43 -10.69 37.72
N ILE A 253 6.05 -9.56 38.04
CA ILE A 253 7.16 -9.00 37.27
C ILE A 253 8.37 -9.89 37.55
N GLU A 254 8.87 -10.57 36.51
CA GLU A 254 10.09 -11.38 36.62
C GLU A 254 11.30 -10.46 36.72
N GLN A 255 11.38 -9.48 35.81
CA GLN A 255 12.58 -8.65 35.63
C GLN A 255 12.23 -7.21 35.26
N THR A 256 13.03 -6.28 35.76
CA THR A 256 13.02 -4.87 35.37
C THR A 256 14.41 -4.49 34.90
N LEU A 257 14.54 -4.18 33.61
CA LEU A 257 15.80 -3.85 32.94
C LEU A 257 15.91 -2.34 32.77
N LYS A 258 16.89 -1.73 33.47
CA LYS A 258 17.11 -0.28 33.48
C LYS A 258 18.49 0.08 32.93
N GLN A 259 18.63 0.12 31.61
CA GLN A 259 19.88 0.55 30.96
C GLN A 259 19.69 1.72 29.99
N HIS A 260 18.50 1.87 29.40
CA HIS A 260 18.20 2.97 28.48
C HIS A 260 18.14 4.30 29.21
N LYS A 261 18.61 5.36 28.54
CA LYS A 261 18.63 6.73 29.10
C LYS A 261 17.38 7.54 28.76
N LYS A 262 16.63 7.11 27.74
CA LYS A 262 15.40 7.75 27.26
C LYS A 262 14.29 6.71 27.08
N LYS A 263 13.09 7.18 26.73
CA LYS A 263 11.92 6.33 26.47
C LYS A 263 12.18 5.28 25.38
N ILE A 264 11.58 4.12 25.57
CA ILE A 264 11.71 2.96 24.69
C ILE A 264 10.63 3.03 23.61
N SER A 265 11.04 2.92 22.34
CA SER A 265 10.15 3.09 21.18
C SER A 265 9.58 1.78 20.66
N SER A 266 10.33 0.67 20.80
CA SER A 266 9.92 -0.66 20.35
C SER A 266 10.69 -1.73 21.10
N VAL A 267 10.01 -2.86 21.34
CA VAL A 267 10.60 -4.08 21.89
C VAL A 267 10.11 -5.28 21.10
N VAL A 268 10.99 -6.26 20.86
CA VAL A 268 10.68 -7.48 20.12
C VAL A 268 11.36 -8.68 20.78
N PHE A 269 10.63 -9.79 20.91
CA PHE A 269 11.17 -11.08 21.29
C PHE A 269 11.72 -11.85 20.08
N HIS A 270 12.81 -12.56 20.31
CA HIS A 270 13.33 -13.51 19.35
C HIS A 270 12.48 -14.80 19.33
N PRO A 271 12.26 -15.44 18.16
CA PRO A 271 11.31 -16.53 18.04
C PRO A 271 11.75 -17.89 18.61
N THR A 272 13.05 -18.15 18.67
CA THR A 272 13.59 -19.47 19.08
C THR A 272 14.58 -19.40 20.24
N GLN A 273 15.42 -18.37 20.26
CA GLN A 273 16.31 -18.00 21.38
C GLN A 273 15.62 -17.03 22.35
N ASP A 274 15.95 -17.13 23.65
CA ASP A 274 15.52 -16.21 24.71
C ASP A 274 16.30 -14.88 24.67
N VAL A 275 16.14 -14.16 23.57
CA VAL A 275 16.77 -12.86 23.31
C VAL A 275 15.69 -11.80 23.13
N ILE A 276 15.90 -10.62 23.73
CA ILE A 276 15.01 -9.46 23.61
C ILE A 276 15.77 -8.34 22.91
N LEU A 277 15.13 -7.72 21.92
CA LEU A 277 15.63 -6.54 21.24
C LEU A 277 14.86 -5.32 21.72
N SER A 278 15.57 -4.28 22.12
CA SER A 278 14.94 -3.02 22.56
C SER A 278 15.56 -1.83 21.84
N ALA A 279 14.70 -0.93 21.36
CA ALA A 279 15.10 0.34 20.76
C ALA A 279 14.65 1.52 21.61
N SER A 280 15.50 2.54 21.65
CA SER A 280 15.29 3.72 22.47
C SER A 280 15.54 5.01 21.69
N TYR A 281 14.95 6.09 22.20
CA TYR A 281 15.16 7.45 21.72
C TYR A 281 16.57 8.00 22.02
N ASP A 282 17.42 7.23 22.73
CA ASP A 282 18.84 7.55 22.97
C ASP A 282 19.76 7.11 21.83
N ASN A 283 19.18 6.73 20.69
CA ASN A 283 19.85 6.27 19.47
C ASN A 283 20.47 4.87 19.60
N THR A 284 20.31 4.22 20.75
CA THR A 284 20.86 2.89 20.99
C THR A 284 19.81 1.82 20.75
N THR A 285 20.28 0.69 20.27
CA THR A 285 19.54 -0.58 20.31
C THR A 285 20.30 -1.55 21.19
N LEU A 286 19.60 -2.16 22.14
CA LEU A 286 20.17 -3.12 23.07
C LEU A 286 19.61 -4.51 22.78
N VAL A 287 20.54 -5.47 22.68
CA VAL A 287 20.25 -6.91 22.62
C VAL A 287 20.46 -7.48 24.01
N TRP A 288 19.40 -8.01 24.58
CA TRP A 288 19.38 -8.66 25.87
C TRP A 288 19.35 -10.16 25.66
N ALA A 289 20.28 -10.91 26.22
CA ALA A 289 20.19 -12.37 26.24
C ALA A 289 19.95 -12.84 27.67
N SER A 290 19.23 -13.95 27.78
CA SER A 290 19.05 -14.66 29.04
C SER A 290 20.33 -15.44 29.38
N ASP A 291 20.99 -15.08 30.49
CA ASP A 291 22.02 -15.92 31.10
C ASP A 291 21.41 -16.55 32.35
N GLY A 292 20.68 -17.65 32.14
CA GLY A 292 19.82 -18.28 33.15
C GLY A 292 18.52 -17.50 33.38
N ASP A 293 18.24 -17.14 34.63
CA ASP A 293 17.03 -16.41 35.06
C ASP A 293 17.15 -14.89 34.93
N LYS A 294 18.31 -14.36 34.50
CA LYS A 294 18.58 -12.91 34.37
C LYS A 294 18.93 -12.53 32.94
N PHE A 295 18.27 -11.48 32.47
CA PHE A 295 18.57 -10.83 31.20
C PHE A 295 19.63 -9.76 31.43
N SER A 296 20.71 -9.86 30.67
CA SER A 296 21.78 -8.86 30.67
C SER A 296 21.99 -8.32 29.27
N VAL A 297 22.53 -7.10 29.18
CA VAL A 297 22.88 -6.51 27.89
C VAL A 297 24.10 -7.23 27.36
N VAL A 298 23.92 -7.96 26.26
CA VAL A 298 25.03 -8.59 25.55
C VAL A 298 25.64 -7.59 24.57
N ARG A 299 24.80 -6.77 23.93
CA ARG A 299 25.23 -5.87 22.86
C ARG A 299 24.50 -4.54 22.89
N THR A 300 25.25 -3.52 22.47
CA THR A 300 24.76 -2.18 22.20
C THR A 300 25.15 -1.81 20.77
N SER A 301 24.17 -1.50 19.94
CA SER A 301 24.40 -1.04 18.55
C SER A 301 23.98 0.41 18.40
N THR A 302 24.91 1.25 17.90
CA THR A 302 24.74 2.69 17.65
C THR A 302 24.91 3.00 16.17
N ALA A 303 23.96 2.56 15.33
CA ALA A 303 24.01 2.81 13.88
C ALA A 303 23.49 4.19 13.46
N HIS A 304 22.70 4.82 14.32
CA HIS A 304 21.92 6.01 13.98
C HIS A 304 22.41 7.25 14.70
N THR A 305 22.30 8.39 14.02
CA THR A 305 22.61 9.71 14.58
C THR A 305 21.41 10.33 15.28
N ALA A 306 20.20 9.87 14.95
CA ALA A 306 18.93 10.27 15.55
C ALA A 306 18.25 9.12 16.31
N ALA A 307 17.09 9.41 16.89
CA ALA A 307 16.32 8.47 17.71
C ALA A 307 15.84 7.27 16.88
N VAL A 308 16.04 6.07 17.42
CA VAL A 308 15.54 4.83 16.83
C VAL A 308 14.06 4.68 17.18
N THR A 309 13.22 4.57 16.16
CA THR A 309 11.75 4.57 16.28
C THR A 309 11.17 3.17 16.36
N CYS A 310 11.80 2.19 15.69
CA CYS A 310 11.28 0.83 15.65
C CYS A 310 12.38 -0.20 15.41
N VAL A 311 12.14 -1.43 15.89
CA VAL A 311 12.95 -2.61 15.64
C VAL A 311 12.06 -3.71 15.09
N SER A 312 12.53 -4.42 14.08
CA SER A 312 11.88 -5.62 13.55
C SER A 312 12.89 -6.74 13.37
N LEU A 313 12.50 -7.94 13.74
CA LEU A 313 13.31 -9.14 13.57
C LEU A 313 13.05 -9.76 12.19
N HIS A 314 14.09 -10.30 11.56
CA HIS A 314 14.00 -11.02 10.30
C HIS A 314 13.45 -12.44 10.50
N ALA A 315 12.80 -12.99 9.48
CA ALA A 315 12.15 -14.31 9.56
C ALA A 315 13.12 -15.49 9.82
N THR A 316 14.43 -15.31 9.59
CA THR A 316 15.44 -16.35 9.90
C THR A 316 15.78 -16.43 11.38
N GLY A 317 15.59 -15.35 12.14
CA GLY A 317 16.04 -15.25 13.53
C GLY A 317 17.36 -14.49 13.66
N ASP A 318 18.28 -14.60 12.70
CA ASP A 318 19.67 -14.15 12.92
C ASP A 318 19.89 -12.64 12.74
N TYR A 319 18.94 -11.96 12.10
CA TYR A 319 19.07 -10.55 11.73
C TYR A 319 17.92 -9.71 12.24
N PHE A 320 18.19 -8.42 12.44
CA PHE A 320 17.17 -7.43 12.76
C PHE A 320 17.42 -6.13 12.02
N VAL A 321 16.36 -5.34 11.88
CA VAL A 321 16.41 -4.03 11.26
C VAL A 321 15.89 -2.99 12.23
N THR A 322 16.53 -1.84 12.17
CA THR A 322 16.19 -0.64 12.94
C THR A 322 15.77 0.47 11.99
N SER A 323 14.78 1.26 12.40
CA SER A 323 14.41 2.51 11.73
C SER A 323 14.68 3.70 12.62
N SER A 324 15.02 4.83 12.02
CA SER A 324 15.35 6.05 12.76
C SER A 324 14.77 7.28 12.09
N LEU A 325 14.65 8.35 12.88
CA LEU A 325 14.24 9.68 12.41
C LEU A 325 15.26 10.35 11.48
N ASP A 326 16.49 9.81 11.36
CA ASP A 326 17.51 10.27 10.40
C ASP A 326 17.22 9.85 8.95
N ALA A 327 15.98 9.45 8.63
CA ALA A 327 15.55 8.92 7.34
C ALA A 327 16.38 7.71 6.87
N THR A 328 16.97 6.96 7.81
CA THR A 328 17.71 5.74 7.50
C THR A 328 17.13 4.55 8.22
N TRP A 329 17.31 3.39 7.60
CA TRP A 329 17.15 2.10 8.26
C TRP A 329 18.46 1.33 8.17
N ALA A 330 18.75 0.56 9.21
CA ALA A 330 20.00 -0.17 9.31
C ALA A 330 19.76 -1.66 9.59
N PHE A 331 20.50 -2.50 8.86
CA PHE A 331 20.45 -3.95 8.95
C PHE A 331 21.58 -4.45 9.84
N HIS A 332 21.21 -5.22 10.85
CA HIS A 332 22.10 -5.70 11.90
C HIS A 332 22.03 -7.20 12.02
N ASP A 333 23.14 -7.78 12.43
CA ASP A 333 23.29 -9.18 12.79
C ASP A 333 23.18 -9.30 14.32
N ILE A 334 22.35 -10.23 14.82
CA ILE A 334 22.12 -10.41 16.26
C ILE A 334 23.38 -10.97 16.93
N GLU A 335 24.05 -11.92 16.28
CA GLU A 335 25.19 -12.64 16.86
C GLU A 335 26.48 -11.83 16.86
N THR A 336 26.67 -10.92 15.90
CA THR A 336 27.84 -10.01 15.85
C THR A 336 27.54 -8.59 16.29
N GLY A 337 26.27 -8.13 16.23
CA GLY A 337 25.85 -6.80 16.68
C GLY A 337 26.39 -5.67 15.79
N VAL A 338 27.07 -6.06 14.71
CA VAL A 338 27.66 -5.17 13.73
C VAL A 338 26.55 -4.70 12.80
N CYS A 339 26.52 -3.39 12.57
CA CYS A 339 25.68 -2.77 11.55
C CYS A 339 26.28 -3.15 10.19
N ARG A 340 25.61 -4.03 9.44
CA ARG A 340 26.13 -4.48 8.14
C ARG A 340 25.88 -3.46 7.05
N GLN A 341 24.70 -2.84 7.09
CA GLN A 341 24.29 -1.88 6.09
C GLN A 341 23.45 -0.78 6.73
N LYS A 342 23.78 0.47 6.38
CA LYS A 342 22.90 1.61 6.55
C LYS A 342 22.40 2.05 5.19
N ILE A 343 21.08 2.11 5.01
CA ILE A 343 20.47 2.60 3.77
C ILE A 343 19.84 3.95 4.06
N SER A 344 20.33 4.94 3.35
CA SER A 344 19.76 6.28 3.24
C SER A 344 19.38 6.48 1.79
N SER A 345 18.13 6.86 1.55
CA SER A 345 17.74 7.38 0.24
C SER A 345 17.94 8.89 0.24
N PRO A 346 18.84 9.43 -0.61
CA PRO A 346 19.11 10.87 -0.68
C PRO A 346 17.91 11.73 -1.09
N GLU A 347 16.83 11.12 -1.57
CA GLU A 347 15.58 11.79 -1.95
C GLU A 347 14.61 12.02 -0.79
N ILE A 348 14.87 11.46 0.40
CA ILE A 348 13.94 11.47 1.53
C ILE A 348 14.52 12.27 2.68
N ASP A 349 13.92 13.42 2.97
CA ASP A 349 14.27 14.29 4.10
C ASP A 349 13.39 14.00 5.35
N ALA A 350 12.34 13.17 5.20
CA ALA A 350 11.43 12.82 6.27
C ALA A 350 11.84 11.54 7.00
N GLY A 351 11.90 11.60 8.34
CA GLY A 351 12.28 10.47 9.18
C GLY A 351 11.30 9.28 9.13
N PHE A 352 11.81 8.06 9.36
CA PHE A 352 11.00 6.86 9.43
C PHE A 352 10.44 6.65 10.85
N THR A 353 9.13 6.43 10.93
CA THR A 353 8.39 6.22 12.19
C THR A 353 8.26 4.75 12.55
N ARG A 354 8.12 3.87 11.55
CA ARG A 354 7.99 2.42 11.74
C ARG A 354 8.71 1.63 10.66
N ILE A 355 9.14 0.43 11.03
CA ILE A 355 9.64 -0.58 10.10
C ILE A 355 9.16 -1.96 10.51
N GLN A 356 8.83 -2.79 9.52
CA GLN A 356 8.50 -4.19 9.74
C GLN A 356 8.99 -5.03 8.58
N PHE A 357 9.51 -6.21 8.89
CA PHE A 357 9.75 -7.23 7.88
C PHE A 357 8.46 -7.90 7.43
N HIS A 358 8.40 -8.23 6.15
CA HIS A 358 7.42 -9.18 5.66
C HIS A 358 7.73 -10.58 6.22
N PRO A 359 6.72 -11.45 6.44
CA PRO A 359 6.94 -12.79 6.99
C PRO A 359 7.87 -13.69 6.14
N ASP A 360 8.09 -13.36 4.87
CA ASP A 360 9.08 -14.05 4.01
C ASP A 360 10.51 -13.53 4.17
N GLY A 361 10.72 -12.39 4.82
CA GLY A 361 12.03 -11.79 5.08
C GLY A 361 12.68 -11.05 3.90
N LEU A 362 12.18 -11.25 2.67
CA LEU A 362 12.76 -10.65 1.46
C LEU A 362 12.47 -9.14 1.29
N ILE A 363 11.36 -8.66 1.86
CA ILE A 363 10.95 -7.26 1.76
C ILE A 363 10.76 -6.67 3.15
N ALA A 364 11.03 -5.37 3.29
CA ALA A 364 10.78 -4.59 4.49
C ALA A 364 9.88 -3.40 4.16
N GLY A 365 8.87 -3.14 4.99
CA GLY A 365 8.01 -1.97 4.88
C GLY A 365 8.45 -0.88 5.85
N THR A 366 8.64 0.34 5.38
CA THR A 366 8.91 1.53 6.21
C THR A 366 7.76 2.51 6.13
N GLY A 367 7.37 3.07 7.27
CA GLY A 367 6.42 4.18 7.37
C GLY A 367 7.20 5.47 7.56
N GLY A 368 6.94 6.47 6.71
CA GLY A 368 7.51 7.80 6.84
C GLY A 368 6.59 8.78 7.55
N MET A 369 7.19 9.86 8.05
CA MET A 369 6.44 11.03 8.52
C MET A 369 5.78 11.82 7.36
N ASP A 370 6.22 11.56 6.12
CA ASP A 370 5.69 12.14 4.87
C ASP A 370 4.41 11.46 4.37
N SER A 371 3.75 10.67 5.21
CA SER A 371 2.52 9.94 4.88
C SER A 371 2.69 8.86 3.80
N VAL A 372 3.93 8.51 3.44
CA VAL A 372 4.21 7.47 2.44
C VAL A 372 4.72 6.20 3.12
N VAL A 373 4.13 5.07 2.74
CA VAL A 373 4.65 3.75 3.12
C VAL A 373 5.50 3.22 1.97
N ARG A 374 6.75 2.86 2.25
CA ARG A 374 7.69 2.39 1.23
C ARG A 374 8.03 0.93 1.46
N ILE A 375 8.16 0.17 0.38
CA ILE A 375 8.60 -1.22 0.40
C ILE A 375 9.99 -1.31 -0.17
N TRP A 376 10.90 -1.82 0.64
CA TRP A 376 12.28 -2.07 0.29
C TRP A 376 12.47 -3.55 -0.03
N ASP A 377 13.17 -3.82 -1.13
CA ASP A 377 13.74 -5.14 -1.37
C ASP A 377 15.06 -5.23 -0.60
N VAL A 378 15.10 -6.13 0.40
CA VAL A 378 16.23 -6.29 1.30
C VAL A 378 17.46 -6.79 0.53
N LYS A 379 17.25 -7.56 -0.55
CA LYS A 379 18.33 -8.10 -1.37
C LYS A 379 19.05 -6.99 -2.14
N ASN A 380 18.28 -6.22 -2.88
CA ASN A 380 18.80 -5.21 -3.79
C ASN A 380 19.01 -3.86 -3.10
N GLN A 381 18.51 -3.71 -1.88
CA GLN A 381 18.54 -2.47 -1.10
C GLN A 381 17.85 -1.30 -1.81
N THR A 382 16.96 -1.61 -2.75
CA THR A 382 16.23 -0.65 -3.55
C THR A 382 14.80 -0.53 -3.06
N ASN A 383 14.26 0.68 -3.13
CA ASN A 383 12.83 0.88 -2.99
C ASN A 383 12.10 0.33 -4.22
N VAL A 384 11.14 -0.57 -3.99
CA VAL A 384 10.40 -1.28 -5.05
C VAL A 384 8.99 -0.73 -5.21
N ALA A 385 8.38 -0.19 -4.16
CA ALA A 385 7.03 0.36 -4.23
C ALA A 385 6.80 1.43 -3.17
N ASN A 386 6.07 2.48 -3.56
CA ASN A 386 5.58 3.52 -2.69
C ASN A 386 4.05 3.45 -2.64
N PHE A 387 3.50 3.42 -1.44
CA PHE A 387 2.08 3.55 -1.19
C PHE A 387 1.79 4.96 -0.68
N GLU A 388 1.28 5.76 -1.60
CA GLU A 388 0.82 7.11 -1.34
C GLU A 388 -0.68 7.12 -1.06
N GLY A 389 -1.12 8.00 -0.17
CA GLY A 389 -2.53 8.29 0.04
C GLY A 389 -2.92 8.50 1.48
N HIS A 390 -2.06 8.25 2.47
CA HIS A 390 -2.33 8.72 3.84
C HIS A 390 -2.24 10.25 3.90
N ASP A 391 -2.97 10.85 4.84
CA ASP A 391 -3.04 12.31 4.98
C ASP A 391 -2.07 12.82 6.06
N GLY A 392 -1.67 11.94 6.98
CA GLY A 392 -0.65 12.16 8.00
C GLY A 392 0.38 11.03 8.07
N GLY A 393 1.35 11.24 8.95
CA GLY A 393 2.48 10.33 9.15
C GLY A 393 2.03 8.93 9.55
N VAL A 394 2.71 7.93 8.99
CA VAL A 394 2.37 6.53 9.24
C VAL A 394 2.72 6.18 10.69
N SER A 395 1.77 5.65 11.45
CA SER A 395 1.94 5.35 12.88
C SER A 395 2.22 3.86 13.16
N ALA A 396 1.62 2.95 12.40
CA ALA A 396 1.81 1.51 12.53
C ALA A 396 1.77 0.80 11.17
N LEU A 397 2.46 -0.35 11.12
CA LEU A 397 2.54 -1.24 9.96
C LEU A 397 2.36 -2.68 10.45
N SER A 398 1.55 -3.46 9.73
CA SER A 398 1.38 -4.88 9.98
C SER A 398 1.27 -5.66 8.67
N PHE A 399 2.22 -6.55 8.40
CA PHE A 399 2.10 -7.52 7.31
C PHE A 399 1.23 -8.70 7.71
N SER A 400 0.33 -9.10 6.81
CA SER A 400 -0.46 -10.32 6.99
C SER A 400 0.39 -11.54 6.69
N GLU A 401 0.19 -12.58 7.50
CA GLU A 401 0.75 -13.91 7.30
C GLU A 401 0.22 -14.63 6.05
N ASN A 402 -0.74 -14.06 5.33
CA ASN A 402 -1.13 -14.48 3.97
C ASN A 402 -0.09 -14.07 2.91
N GLY A 403 0.80 -13.14 3.23
CA GLY A 403 1.91 -12.70 2.38
C GLY A 403 1.54 -11.75 1.24
N TYR A 404 0.28 -11.29 1.20
CA TYR A 404 -0.21 -10.38 0.16
C TYR A 404 -0.83 -9.11 0.70
N TYR A 405 -1.25 -9.09 1.97
CA TYR A 405 -1.88 -7.92 2.58
C TYR A 405 -0.94 -7.20 3.52
N LEU A 406 -0.99 -5.87 3.45
CA LEU A 406 -0.33 -4.97 4.37
C LEU A 406 -1.38 -4.02 4.94
N ALA A 407 -1.48 -3.96 6.27
CA ALA A 407 -2.28 -2.97 6.97
C ALA A 407 -1.38 -1.84 7.45
N THR A 408 -1.80 -0.60 7.23
CA THR A 408 -1.06 0.59 7.62
C THR A 408 -2.01 1.58 8.27
N SER A 409 -1.55 2.27 9.31
CA SER A 409 -2.33 3.29 10.00
C SER A 409 -1.63 4.63 9.97
N ASP A 410 -2.44 5.67 10.10
CA ASP A 410 -2.04 7.07 10.15
C ASP A 410 -2.24 7.63 11.58
N ILE A 411 -1.53 8.70 11.91
CA ILE A 411 -1.77 9.57 13.06
C ILE A 411 -3.22 10.11 13.07
N GLN A 412 -3.86 10.28 11.91
CA GLN A 412 -5.28 10.66 11.80
C GLN A 412 -6.25 9.50 12.05
N GLY A 413 -5.78 8.34 12.51
CA GLY A 413 -6.62 7.21 12.90
C GLY A 413 -7.17 6.39 11.72
N VAL A 414 -6.85 6.75 10.49
CA VAL A 414 -7.27 6.01 9.28
C VAL A 414 -6.41 4.76 9.10
N VAL A 415 -7.04 3.61 8.93
CA VAL A 415 -6.37 2.35 8.59
C VAL A 415 -6.58 2.03 7.12
N LYS A 416 -5.50 1.83 6.36
CA LYS A 416 -5.53 1.45 4.94
C LYS A 416 -5.00 0.05 4.75
N LEU A 417 -5.66 -0.69 3.87
CA LEU A 417 -5.31 -2.06 3.52
C LEU A 417 -4.84 -2.14 2.07
N TRP A 418 -3.64 -2.66 1.90
CA TRP A 418 -2.92 -2.69 0.63
C TRP A 418 -2.77 -4.14 0.16
N ASP A 419 -3.03 -4.39 -1.13
CA ASP A 419 -2.65 -5.65 -1.78
C ASP A 419 -1.28 -5.47 -2.45
N LEU A 420 -0.27 -6.14 -1.92
CA LEU A 420 1.12 -6.07 -2.39
C LEU A 420 1.30 -6.52 -3.85
N ARG A 421 0.37 -7.30 -4.41
CA ARG A 421 0.46 -7.78 -5.80
C ARG A 421 -0.04 -6.75 -6.80
N LYS A 422 -1.10 -6.02 -6.42
CA LYS A 422 -1.73 -4.98 -7.26
C LYS A 422 -1.19 -3.59 -6.95
N LEU A 423 -0.46 -3.45 -5.86
CA LEU A 423 0.08 -2.22 -5.34
C LEU A 423 -0.99 -1.12 -5.17
N ASN A 424 -2.19 -1.52 -4.78
CA ASN A 424 -3.30 -0.60 -4.60
C ASN A 424 -3.93 -0.74 -3.20
N ASN A 425 -4.49 0.37 -2.73
CA ASN A 425 -5.39 0.34 -1.58
C ASN A 425 -6.73 -0.21 -2.06
N PHE A 426 -7.16 -1.33 -1.46
CA PHE A 426 -8.46 -1.92 -1.76
C PHE A 426 -9.53 -1.58 -0.73
N ARG A 427 -9.14 -1.15 0.49
CA ARG A 427 -10.07 -0.80 1.55
C ARG A 427 -9.45 0.15 2.57
N THR A 428 -10.23 1.17 2.91
CA THR A 428 -9.95 2.10 4.00
C THR A 428 -10.95 1.85 5.12
N ILE A 429 -10.47 1.71 6.35
CA ILE A 429 -11.25 1.51 7.57
C ILE A 429 -11.01 2.71 8.47
N ASN A 430 -12.10 3.36 8.89
CA ASN A 430 -12.08 4.39 9.92
C ASN A 430 -12.67 3.76 11.18
N PRO A 431 -11.83 3.36 12.16
CA PRO A 431 -12.30 2.68 13.36
C PRO A 431 -13.11 3.57 14.31
N GLU A 432 -13.01 4.90 14.18
CA GLU A 432 -13.72 5.88 15.00
C GLU A 432 -14.39 6.93 14.09
N ASP A 433 -15.73 7.02 14.14
CA ASP A 433 -16.54 8.08 13.48
C ASP A 433 -16.65 9.35 14.35
N SER A 434 -15.86 9.48 15.42
CA SER A 434 -15.95 10.62 16.33
C SER A 434 -15.23 11.85 15.80
N GLU A 435 -15.81 13.03 16.04
CA GLU A 435 -15.33 14.38 15.67
C GLU A 435 -13.87 14.72 16.06
N LYS A 436 -13.19 13.84 16.82
CA LYS A 436 -11.75 13.84 17.04
C LYS A 436 -11.19 12.44 16.78
N PRO A 437 -10.45 12.21 15.69
CA PRO A 437 -9.78 10.92 15.48
C PRO A 437 -8.65 10.75 16.49
N SER A 438 -8.67 9.64 17.24
CA SER A 438 -7.51 9.24 18.04
C SER A 438 -6.44 8.60 17.14
N PRO A 439 -5.14 8.80 17.44
CA PRO A 439 -4.09 8.17 16.66
C PRO A 439 -4.12 6.65 16.89
N VAL A 440 -4.31 5.90 15.82
CA VAL A 440 -4.13 4.44 15.86
C VAL A 440 -2.63 4.16 15.96
N GLN A 441 -2.16 3.60 17.07
CA GLN A 441 -0.72 3.41 17.31
C GLN A 441 -0.26 1.95 17.12
N ALA A 442 -1.19 1.00 17.10
CA ALA A 442 -0.89 -0.42 16.98
C ALA A 442 -1.79 -1.12 15.97
N LEU A 443 -1.16 -1.87 15.06
CA LEU A 443 -1.81 -2.79 14.14
C LEU A 443 -1.13 -4.14 14.26
N GLN A 444 -1.90 -5.21 14.37
CA GLN A 444 -1.36 -6.56 14.37
C GLN A 444 -2.31 -7.53 13.67
N PHE A 445 -1.82 -8.23 12.66
CA PHE A 445 -2.50 -9.43 12.15
C PHE A 445 -2.24 -10.63 13.07
N ASP A 446 -3.25 -11.49 13.19
CA ASP A 446 -3.07 -12.81 13.77
C ASP A 446 -2.20 -13.70 12.87
N TYR A 447 -1.56 -14.71 13.46
CA TYR A 447 -0.72 -15.68 12.76
C TYR A 447 -1.47 -16.44 11.65
N SER A 448 -2.77 -16.66 11.85
CA SER A 448 -3.65 -17.29 10.86
C SER A 448 -4.01 -16.36 9.68
N GLY A 449 -3.86 -15.05 9.85
CA GLY A 449 -4.26 -14.03 8.88
C GLY A 449 -5.78 -13.82 8.76
N THR A 450 -6.60 -14.38 9.66
CA THR A 450 -8.06 -14.21 9.66
C THR A 450 -8.54 -12.99 10.43
N TYR A 451 -7.77 -12.52 11.41
CA TYR A 451 -8.13 -11.39 12.26
C TYR A 451 -7.07 -10.29 12.19
N LEU A 452 -7.52 -9.05 12.27
CA LEU A 452 -6.71 -7.84 12.42
C LEU A 452 -7.14 -7.14 13.70
N ALA A 453 -6.20 -6.89 14.61
CA ALA A 453 -6.41 -6.02 15.74
C ALA A 453 -5.90 -4.62 15.45
N VAL A 454 -6.70 -3.62 15.83
CA VAL A 454 -6.42 -2.20 15.71
C VAL A 454 -6.51 -1.57 17.09
N GLY A 455 -5.44 -0.93 17.54
CA GLY A 455 -5.36 -0.19 18.79
C GLY A 455 -5.38 1.32 18.55
N GLY A 456 -6.46 1.99 18.97
CA GLY A 456 -6.66 3.44 19.00
C GLY A 456 -7.08 3.87 20.41
N SER A 457 -8.22 4.54 20.57
CA SER A 457 -8.81 4.77 21.91
C SER A 457 -9.16 3.46 22.60
N GLY A 458 -9.70 2.50 21.83
CA GLY A 458 -9.97 1.13 22.26
C GLY A 458 -9.22 0.08 21.45
N VAL A 459 -9.46 -1.20 21.76
CA VAL A 459 -9.02 -2.32 20.93
C VAL A 459 -10.19 -2.76 20.07
N SER A 460 -10.04 -2.72 18.75
CA SER A 460 -11.01 -3.25 17.80
C SER A 460 -10.44 -4.45 17.07
N VAL A 461 -11.27 -5.49 16.89
CA VAL A 461 -10.91 -6.70 16.16
C VAL A 461 -11.77 -6.79 14.90
N TYR A 462 -11.11 -6.90 13.74
CA TYR A 462 -11.73 -7.02 12.43
C TYR A 462 -11.47 -8.41 11.83
N ASN A 463 -12.45 -8.93 11.09
CA ASN A 463 -12.28 -10.16 10.32
C ASN A 463 -11.75 -9.85 8.91
N THR A 464 -10.71 -10.51 8.43
CA THR A 464 -10.08 -10.19 7.13
C THR A 464 -10.89 -10.61 5.91
N LYS A 465 -11.93 -11.45 6.05
CA LYS A 465 -12.78 -11.88 4.92
C LYS A 465 -13.81 -10.81 4.56
N THR A 466 -14.56 -10.33 5.56
CA THR A 466 -15.64 -9.35 5.36
C THR A 466 -15.22 -7.93 5.78
N TRP A 467 -14.18 -7.82 6.61
CA TRP A 467 -13.73 -6.61 7.31
C TRP A 467 -14.82 -5.92 8.11
N ASP A 468 -15.70 -6.73 8.68
CA ASP A 468 -16.63 -6.27 9.69
C ASP A 468 -15.93 -6.25 11.04
N GLN A 469 -16.31 -5.27 11.86
CA GLN A 469 -15.87 -5.18 13.24
C GLN A 469 -16.55 -6.28 14.05
N VAL A 470 -15.75 -7.18 14.62
CA VAL A 470 -16.24 -8.31 15.43
C VAL A 470 -16.52 -7.84 16.85
N LYS A 471 -15.57 -7.10 17.43
CA LYS A 471 -15.64 -6.63 18.82
C LYS A 471 -14.89 -5.31 18.97
N PHE A 472 -15.42 -4.47 19.84
CA PHE A 472 -14.80 -3.26 20.35
C PHE A 472 -14.64 -3.40 21.87
N PHE A 473 -13.43 -3.13 22.36
CA PHE A 473 -13.11 -3.10 23.79
C PHE A 473 -12.84 -1.65 24.20
N ASP A 474 -13.74 -1.10 25.02
CA ASP A 474 -13.64 0.26 25.60
C ASP A 474 -13.13 0.22 27.05
N ASP A 475 -12.09 -0.58 27.27
CA ASP A 475 -11.63 -0.86 28.62
C ASP A 475 -10.53 0.12 29.08
N HIS A 476 -9.80 0.74 28.16
CA HIS A 476 -8.71 1.67 28.49
C HIS A 476 -9.24 3.10 28.63
N ARG A 477 -8.63 3.91 29.51
CA ARG A 477 -9.01 5.33 29.68
C ARG A 477 -8.21 6.26 28.75
N LYS A 478 -7.14 5.76 28.15
CA LYS A 478 -6.23 6.42 27.20
C LYS A 478 -5.85 5.46 26.09
N ASP A 479 -5.28 6.04 25.04
CA ASP A 479 -4.88 5.37 23.80
C ASP A 479 -4.02 4.11 24.05
N VAL A 480 -4.37 3.09 23.27
CA VAL A 480 -3.71 1.79 23.19
C VAL A 480 -2.49 1.91 22.29
N THR A 481 -1.32 1.61 22.85
CA THR A 481 -0.01 1.79 22.19
C THR A 481 0.52 0.48 21.60
N GLY A 482 0.03 -0.66 22.05
CA GLY A 482 0.50 -1.98 21.62
C GLY A 482 -0.61 -3.01 21.71
N VAL A 483 -0.70 -3.85 20.67
CA VAL A 483 -1.64 -4.98 20.62
C VAL A 483 -0.94 -6.21 20.05
N ARG A 484 -1.13 -7.36 20.69
CA ARG A 484 -0.61 -8.65 20.26
C ARG A 484 -1.64 -9.76 20.44
N PHE A 485 -1.68 -10.68 19.49
CA PHE A 485 -2.45 -11.91 19.60
C PHE A 485 -1.60 -12.99 20.27
N GLY A 486 -2.21 -13.74 21.19
CA GLY A 486 -1.69 -15.04 21.63
C GLY A 486 -1.82 -16.10 20.54
N ALA A 487 -1.32 -17.32 20.76
CA ALA A 487 -1.39 -18.34 19.73
C ALA A 487 -2.84 -18.67 19.35
N ASP A 488 -3.04 -18.84 18.04
CA ASP A 488 -4.32 -19.12 17.41
C ASP A 488 -5.42 -18.13 17.83
N ALA A 489 -5.08 -16.87 18.15
CA ALA A 489 -6.01 -15.84 18.62
C ALA A 489 -6.85 -16.20 19.86
N LYS A 490 -6.39 -17.14 20.71
CA LYS A 490 -7.10 -17.55 21.94
C LYS A 490 -7.21 -16.45 22.99
N PHE A 491 -6.26 -15.52 22.99
CA PHE A 491 -6.28 -14.35 23.84
C PHE A 491 -5.63 -13.17 23.12
N ILE A 492 -5.95 -11.96 23.55
CA ILE A 492 -5.39 -10.72 23.03
C ILE A 492 -4.76 -9.97 24.19
N VAL A 493 -3.59 -9.39 23.96
CA VAL A 493 -2.90 -8.56 24.95
C VAL A 493 -2.81 -7.15 24.41
N SER A 494 -3.16 -6.19 25.26
CA SER A 494 -3.09 -4.77 24.92
C SER A 494 -2.31 -4.00 25.98
N SER A 495 -1.55 -3.01 25.54
CA SER A 495 -0.89 -2.02 26.39
C SER A 495 -1.40 -0.63 26.09
N SER A 496 -1.58 0.18 27.13
CA SER A 496 -2.04 1.56 26.99
C SER A 496 -1.14 2.58 27.69
N LEU A 497 -1.33 3.85 27.33
CA LEU A 497 -0.71 4.98 28.02
C LEU A 497 -1.17 5.11 29.48
N ASP A 498 -2.21 4.39 29.90
CA ASP A 498 -2.67 4.29 31.29
C ASP A 498 -1.83 3.37 32.16
N ARG A 499 -0.70 2.88 31.66
CA ARG A 499 0.23 1.96 32.37
C ARG A 499 -0.30 0.55 32.53
N THR A 500 -1.50 0.27 32.04
CA THR A 500 -2.10 -1.04 32.21
C THR A 500 -1.80 -1.92 31.01
N VAL A 501 -1.41 -3.16 31.30
CA VAL A 501 -1.50 -4.27 30.34
C VAL A 501 -2.78 -5.02 30.66
N LYS A 502 -3.61 -5.21 29.64
CA LYS A 502 -4.86 -5.96 29.74
C LYS A 502 -4.82 -7.20 28.86
N PHE A 503 -5.32 -8.30 29.41
CA PHE A 503 -5.49 -9.57 28.71
C PHE A 503 -6.98 -9.80 28.47
N TYR A 504 -7.34 -10.05 27.22
CA TYR A 504 -8.68 -10.42 26.78
C TYR A 504 -8.71 -11.88 26.40
N GLY A 505 -9.72 -12.61 26.81
CA GLY A 505 -9.95 -14.01 26.45
C GLY A 505 -11.36 -14.42 26.83
N SER A 506 -11.75 -15.65 26.49
CA SER A 506 -12.97 -16.23 27.04
C SER A 506 -12.75 -16.55 28.51
N GLU A 507 -13.68 -16.16 29.39
CA GLU A 507 -13.76 -16.75 30.73
C GLU A 507 -14.00 -18.25 30.55
N GLU A 508 -13.02 -19.08 30.91
CA GLU A 508 -13.20 -20.53 31.07
C GLU A 508 -13.82 -20.86 32.43
#